data_AF-A0A9W8YNA0-F1
#
_entry.id   AF-A0A9W8YNA0-F1
#
_cell.length_a   1.000
_cell.length_b   1.000
_cell.length_c   1.000
_cell.angle_alpha   90.00
_cell.angle_beta   90.00
_cell.angle_gamma   90.00
#
_symmetry.space_group_name_H-M   'P 1'
#
loop_
_entity.id
_entity.type
_entity.pdbx_description
1 polymer ?
#
loop_
_entity_poly.entity_id
_entity_poly.type
_entity_poly.pdbx_seq_one_letter_code
_entity_poly.pdbx_strand_id
1 'polypeptide(L)'
;MSAKPQVVLTAAAPKPLPQFSQALKYNGMVYCSGNIGMDPKAAKIVEGTVQDRTRQTFKNIQAVLEEAGSSLQNIVKVNVFITTMDNFAAMNEVYDEFITGETKPCRTCVAVKQLPFDTDVEIECIASITTTTTHDVEPARPPFAPSPTAANPPATTRPAPLDLPARDPDKSTFAFYFATGKAYLAFYKTGLKNIYLNTRLVWSLNAASGIPRDDDPSSPAAAAASSGGTFTTPTTTRAVGSTTRSTFILRRRWRYDVRRLPPFALLLLVCGEFTPFVVIAMPALVPYTCRIPRQIEGMQKKAEERRAASFKRLEENIRANRLGQEGGRQPDGETSSTANKTLVTSSKASLADAEAAAHIARSLNLISPLWDRLGLPDAALTLLSTRRKVQRHLDFLREDDALLVQAGGVDALEGEEVVLACVDRAIDTLGQSDKDLRERLRFWLQYVEEHTDEASQVQFLTERLLDKHA
;
A
#
# COMPACT_ATOMS: atom_id res chain seq x y z
N MET A 1 -13.31 -7.33 -21.69
CA MET A 1 -13.85 -8.67 -21.94
C MET A 1 -12.87 -9.68 -21.35
N SER A 2 -13.31 -10.65 -20.54
CA SER A 2 -12.41 -11.69 -19.99
C SER A 2 -11.98 -12.63 -21.13
N ALA A 3 -10.67 -12.73 -21.38
CA ALA A 3 -10.14 -13.62 -22.42
C ALA A 3 -10.39 -15.08 -22.01
N LYS A 4 -10.89 -15.93 -22.91
CA LYS A 4 -11.07 -17.37 -22.64
C LYS A 4 -9.71 -18.09 -22.66
N PRO A 5 -9.52 -19.17 -21.88
CA PRO A 5 -8.32 -20.00 -21.99
C PRO A 5 -8.21 -20.62 -23.39
N GLN A 6 -7.01 -20.58 -23.97
CA GLN A 6 -6.71 -21.12 -25.29
C GLN A 6 -5.88 -22.40 -25.14
N VAL A 7 -6.27 -23.46 -25.84
CA VAL A 7 -5.55 -24.73 -25.82
C VAL A 7 -4.26 -24.63 -26.63
N VAL A 8 -3.16 -25.17 -26.08
CA VAL A 8 -1.89 -25.38 -26.78
C VAL A 8 -1.77 -26.86 -27.08
N LEU A 9 -1.42 -27.18 -28.33
CA LEU A 9 -1.21 -28.54 -28.78
C LEU A 9 -0.11 -28.56 -29.85
N THR A 10 0.95 -29.32 -29.61
CA THR A 10 2.03 -29.54 -30.58
C THR A 10 2.28 -31.03 -30.79
N ALA A 11 2.66 -31.40 -32.02
CA ALA A 11 3.07 -32.77 -32.36
C ALA A 11 4.51 -33.09 -31.92
N ALA A 12 5.28 -32.08 -31.50
CA ALA A 12 6.66 -32.23 -31.06
C ALA A 12 6.81 -32.70 -29.60
N ALA A 13 5.69 -32.85 -28.88
CA ALA A 13 5.62 -33.41 -27.53
C ALA A 13 4.49 -34.46 -27.45
N PRO A 14 4.50 -35.35 -26.44
CA PRO A 14 3.52 -36.42 -26.31
C PRO A 14 2.08 -35.90 -26.34
N LYS A 15 1.20 -36.63 -27.04
CA LYS A 15 -0.22 -36.28 -27.11
C LYS A 15 -0.86 -36.41 -25.73
N PRO A 16 -1.68 -35.43 -25.30
CA PRO A 16 -2.37 -35.51 -24.01
C PRO A 16 -3.47 -36.59 -24.06
N LEU A 17 -3.84 -37.10 -22.88
CA LEU A 17 -5.02 -37.95 -22.74
C LEU A 17 -6.30 -37.07 -22.76
N PRO A 18 -7.48 -37.65 -23.03
CA PRO A 18 -8.74 -36.88 -23.11
C PRO A 18 -9.11 -36.07 -21.85
N GLN A 19 -8.49 -36.37 -20.71
CA GLN A 19 -8.79 -35.75 -19.41
C GLN A 19 -8.12 -34.39 -19.22
N PHE A 20 -7.10 -34.04 -20.01
CA PHE A 20 -6.35 -32.79 -19.85
C PHE A 20 -5.83 -32.24 -21.19
N SER A 21 -5.52 -30.94 -21.21
CA SER A 21 -4.84 -30.30 -22.34
C SER A 21 -3.33 -30.37 -22.13
N GLN A 22 -2.55 -30.44 -23.21
CA GLN A 22 -1.07 -30.42 -23.11
C GLN A 22 -0.57 -29.15 -22.40
N ALA A 23 -1.12 -27.99 -22.78
CA ALA A 23 -1.05 -26.76 -22.00
C ALA A 23 -2.24 -25.83 -22.31
N LEU A 24 -2.43 -24.79 -21.47
CA LEU A 24 -3.38 -23.71 -21.69
C LEU A 24 -2.68 -22.34 -21.65
N LYS A 25 -3.01 -21.46 -22.60
CA LYS A 25 -2.68 -20.03 -22.53
C LYS A 25 -3.84 -19.28 -21.89
N TYR A 26 -3.55 -18.51 -20.85
CA TYR A 26 -4.53 -17.66 -20.20
C TYR A 26 -3.86 -16.45 -19.57
N ASN A 27 -4.33 -15.25 -19.90
CA ASN A 27 -3.83 -13.97 -19.36
C ASN A 27 -2.30 -13.79 -19.42
N GLY A 28 -1.68 -14.11 -20.56
CA GLY A 28 -0.22 -13.97 -20.75
C GLY A 28 0.62 -15.04 -20.06
N MET A 29 -0.03 -16.08 -19.50
CA MET A 29 0.64 -17.22 -18.87
C MET A 29 0.35 -18.50 -19.66
N VAL A 30 1.28 -19.45 -19.56
CA VAL A 30 1.17 -20.82 -20.06
C VAL A 30 1.15 -21.76 -18.85
N TYR A 31 0.10 -22.57 -18.76
CA TYR A 31 -0.04 -23.62 -17.76
C TYR A 31 0.19 -24.97 -18.45
N CYS A 32 1.35 -25.59 -18.23
CA CYS A 32 1.68 -26.89 -18.79
C CYS A 32 1.27 -28.00 -17.84
N SER A 33 0.62 -29.05 -18.37
CA SER A 33 0.37 -30.27 -17.62
C SER A 33 1.68 -31.00 -17.28
N GLY A 34 1.60 -31.97 -16.39
CA GLY A 34 2.71 -32.87 -16.06
C GLY A 34 3.30 -33.52 -17.31
N ASN A 35 4.60 -33.34 -17.51
CA ASN A 35 5.36 -33.94 -18.58
C ASN A 35 6.24 -35.05 -18.01
N ILE A 36 6.29 -36.16 -18.74
CA ILE A 36 7.13 -37.32 -18.46
C ILE A 36 8.13 -37.51 -19.59
N GLY A 37 9.18 -38.30 -19.34
CA GLY A 37 10.25 -38.59 -20.28
C GLY A 37 9.83 -39.52 -21.41
N MET A 38 8.75 -39.19 -22.11
CA MET A 38 8.20 -39.97 -23.22
C MET A 38 8.69 -39.43 -24.55
N ASP A 39 9.13 -40.31 -25.44
CA ASP A 39 9.44 -39.96 -26.83
C ASP A 39 8.13 -39.66 -27.57
N PRO A 40 7.97 -38.45 -28.16
CA PRO A 40 6.73 -38.05 -28.83
C PRO A 40 6.43 -38.83 -30.12
N LYS A 41 7.43 -39.46 -30.75
CA LYS A 41 7.28 -40.29 -31.95
C LYS A 41 6.99 -41.74 -31.61
N ALA A 42 7.71 -42.29 -30.63
CA ALA A 42 7.55 -43.69 -30.22
C ALA A 42 6.39 -43.90 -29.23
N ALA A 43 5.92 -42.83 -28.57
CA ALA A 43 4.92 -42.86 -27.50
C ALA A 43 5.28 -43.83 -26.36
N LYS A 44 6.58 -43.92 -26.04
CA LYS A 44 7.14 -44.77 -24.96
C LYS A 44 8.06 -43.94 -24.08
N ILE A 45 8.16 -44.31 -22.81
CA ILE A 45 9.16 -43.76 -21.88
C ILE A 45 10.55 -44.08 -22.42
N VAL A 46 11.45 -43.09 -22.41
CA VAL A 46 12.83 -43.30 -22.83
C VAL A 46 13.55 -44.24 -21.86
N GLU A 47 14.32 -45.16 -22.40
CA GLU A 47 15.14 -46.08 -21.63
C GLU A 47 16.31 -45.35 -20.97
N GLY A 48 16.87 -45.94 -19.90
CA GLY A 48 18.05 -45.43 -19.21
C GLY A 48 17.77 -44.93 -17.80
N THR A 49 18.50 -43.90 -17.41
CA THR A 49 18.55 -43.34 -16.05
C THR A 49 17.48 -42.26 -15.84
N VAL A 50 17.32 -41.80 -14.59
CA VAL A 50 16.46 -40.64 -14.31
C VAL A 50 16.95 -39.39 -15.04
N GLN A 51 18.25 -39.26 -15.31
CA GLN A 51 18.81 -38.19 -16.13
C GLN A 51 18.25 -38.21 -17.55
N ASP A 52 18.23 -39.38 -18.19
CA ASP A 52 17.73 -39.54 -19.56
C ASP A 52 16.26 -39.16 -19.67
N ARG A 53 15.45 -39.64 -18.71
CA ARG A 53 14.03 -39.29 -18.62
C ARG A 53 13.81 -37.81 -18.30
N THR A 54 14.59 -37.23 -17.39
CA THR A 54 14.54 -35.79 -17.06
C THR A 54 14.86 -34.94 -18.28
N ARG A 55 15.88 -35.34 -19.06
CA ARG A 55 16.28 -34.66 -20.30
C ARG A 55 15.17 -34.70 -21.34
N GLN A 56 14.52 -35.86 -21.50
CA GLN A 56 13.38 -35.97 -22.41
C GLN A 56 12.17 -35.15 -21.91
N THR A 57 11.90 -35.15 -20.61
CA THR A 57 10.84 -34.32 -20.00
C THR A 57 11.05 -32.84 -20.33
N PHE A 58 12.26 -32.31 -20.18
CA PHE A 58 12.54 -30.91 -20.51
C PHE A 58 12.44 -30.60 -22.01
N LYS A 59 12.85 -31.53 -22.89
CA LYS A 59 12.63 -31.39 -24.34
C LYS A 59 11.14 -31.31 -24.68
N ASN A 60 10.31 -32.13 -24.03
CA ASN A 60 8.86 -32.11 -24.23
C ASN A 60 8.26 -30.79 -23.74
N ILE A 61 8.64 -30.34 -22.53
CA ILE A 61 8.21 -29.05 -21.99
C ILE A 61 8.62 -27.90 -22.91
N GLN A 62 9.85 -27.90 -23.40
CA GLN A 62 10.36 -26.89 -24.33
C GLN A 62 9.48 -26.79 -25.57
N ALA A 63 9.19 -27.92 -26.23
CA ALA A 63 8.35 -27.94 -27.42
C ALA A 63 6.93 -27.38 -27.16
N VAL A 64 6.34 -27.70 -26.00
CA VAL A 64 5.02 -27.18 -25.60
C VAL A 64 5.06 -25.67 -25.34
N LEU A 65 6.12 -25.19 -24.68
CA LEU A 65 6.28 -23.75 -24.41
C LEU A 65 6.54 -22.96 -25.69
N GLU A 66 7.33 -23.49 -26.61
CA GLU A 66 7.60 -22.86 -27.92
C GLU A 66 6.30 -22.72 -28.73
N GLU A 67 5.46 -23.76 -28.80
CA GLU A 67 4.12 -23.69 -29.42
C GLU A 67 3.22 -22.65 -28.73
N ALA A 68 3.39 -22.46 -27.43
CA ALA A 68 2.65 -21.47 -26.66
C ALA A 68 3.16 -20.02 -26.86
N GLY A 69 4.27 -19.81 -27.58
CA GLY A 69 4.93 -18.50 -27.72
C GLY A 69 5.76 -18.11 -26.49
N SER A 70 6.30 -19.10 -25.79
CA SER A 70 7.14 -18.99 -24.59
C SER A 70 8.46 -19.77 -24.78
N SER A 71 9.27 -19.87 -23.74
CA SER A 71 10.48 -20.71 -23.70
C SER A 71 10.75 -21.23 -22.28
N LEU A 72 11.73 -22.13 -22.14
CA LEU A 72 12.17 -22.64 -20.82
C LEU A 72 12.64 -21.51 -19.88
N GLN A 73 13.18 -20.43 -20.45
CA GLN A 73 13.71 -19.27 -19.71
C GLN A 73 12.59 -18.44 -19.10
N ASN A 74 11.38 -18.55 -19.64
CA ASN A 74 10.20 -17.84 -19.13
C ASN A 74 9.42 -18.67 -18.09
N ILE A 75 9.92 -19.84 -17.70
CA ILE A 75 9.29 -20.63 -16.63
C ILE A 75 9.41 -19.86 -15.31
N VAL A 76 8.29 -19.69 -14.61
CA VAL A 76 8.22 -19.00 -13.31
C VAL A 76 7.98 -19.96 -12.15
N LYS A 77 7.40 -21.13 -12.42
CA LYS A 77 7.17 -22.20 -11.42
C LYS A 77 7.44 -23.56 -12.06
N VAL A 78 8.13 -24.42 -11.32
CA VAL A 78 8.27 -25.86 -11.63
C VAL A 78 7.83 -26.69 -10.43
N ASN A 79 7.03 -27.73 -10.66
CA ASN A 79 6.85 -28.81 -9.70
C ASN A 79 7.47 -30.08 -10.27
N VAL A 80 8.34 -30.72 -9.49
CA VAL A 80 9.04 -31.95 -9.83
C VAL A 80 8.53 -33.06 -8.92
N PHE A 81 8.13 -34.16 -9.52
CA PHE A 81 7.71 -35.36 -8.82
C PHE A 81 8.68 -36.47 -9.18
N ILE A 82 9.29 -37.10 -8.18
CA ILE A 82 10.18 -38.26 -8.34
C ILE A 82 9.64 -39.43 -7.54
N THR A 83 9.96 -40.68 -7.90
CA THR A 83 9.49 -41.85 -7.13
C THR A 83 10.35 -42.19 -5.92
N THR A 84 11.61 -41.75 -5.90
CA THR A 84 12.53 -41.86 -4.76
C THR A 84 13.41 -40.60 -4.65
N MET A 85 13.74 -40.18 -3.43
CA MET A 85 14.67 -39.06 -3.19
C MET A 85 16.11 -39.39 -3.58
N ASP A 86 16.44 -40.66 -3.79
CA ASP A 86 17.77 -41.08 -4.28
C ASP A 86 18.08 -40.48 -5.67
N ASN A 87 17.02 -40.25 -6.47
CA ASN A 87 17.11 -39.65 -7.79
C ASN A 87 17.28 -38.11 -7.76
N PHE A 88 17.20 -37.47 -6.59
CA PHE A 88 17.16 -36.01 -6.49
C PHE A 88 18.41 -35.35 -7.06
N ALA A 89 19.60 -35.85 -6.73
CA ALA A 89 20.87 -35.28 -7.20
C ALA A 89 21.04 -35.45 -8.72
N ALA A 90 20.82 -36.66 -9.22
CA ALA A 90 20.90 -37.00 -10.64
C ALA A 90 19.91 -36.20 -11.50
N MET A 91 18.66 -36.07 -11.06
CA MET A 91 17.66 -35.23 -11.74
C MET A 91 18.08 -33.75 -11.75
N ASN A 92 18.61 -33.23 -10.65
CA ASN A 92 19.04 -31.84 -10.55
C ASN A 92 20.21 -31.51 -11.49
N GLU A 93 21.13 -32.45 -11.70
CA GLU A 93 22.23 -32.29 -12.66
C GLU A 93 21.69 -31.92 -14.05
N VAL A 94 20.70 -32.67 -14.54
CA VAL A 94 20.06 -32.38 -15.83
C VAL A 94 19.18 -31.12 -15.76
N TYR A 95 18.48 -30.90 -14.65
CA TYR A 95 17.67 -29.70 -14.45
C TYR A 95 18.49 -28.42 -14.68
N ASP A 96 19.71 -28.37 -14.16
CA ASP A 96 20.60 -27.21 -14.24
C ASP A 96 21.13 -26.96 -15.66
N GLU A 97 21.11 -27.99 -16.53
CA GLU A 97 21.45 -27.83 -17.96
C GLU A 97 20.36 -27.11 -18.77
N PHE A 98 19.09 -27.26 -18.38
CA PHE A 98 17.95 -26.65 -19.09
C PHE A 98 17.56 -25.31 -18.49
N ILE A 99 17.63 -25.18 -17.17
CA ILE A 99 17.27 -23.97 -16.45
C ILE A 99 18.54 -23.18 -16.16
N THR A 100 19.08 -22.55 -17.21
CA THR A 100 20.39 -21.87 -17.17
C THR A 100 20.30 -20.38 -16.77
N GLY A 101 19.10 -19.80 -16.75
CA GLY A 101 18.90 -18.38 -16.43
C GLY A 101 19.41 -18.00 -15.03
N GLU A 102 19.78 -16.72 -14.87
CA GLU A 102 20.20 -16.14 -13.58
C GLU A 102 19.04 -16.19 -12.57
N THR A 103 17.84 -15.84 -13.02
CA THR A 103 16.62 -16.02 -12.23
C THR A 103 16.09 -17.45 -12.43
N LYS A 104 16.16 -18.27 -11.38
CA LYS A 104 15.59 -19.63 -11.38
C LYS A 104 14.09 -19.58 -11.06
N PRO A 105 13.25 -20.47 -11.63
CA PRO A 105 11.84 -20.55 -11.29
C PRO A 105 11.64 -21.00 -9.85
N CYS A 106 10.53 -20.59 -9.24
CA CYS A 106 10.08 -21.15 -7.98
C CYS A 106 9.91 -22.68 -8.13
N ARG A 107 10.53 -23.48 -7.27
CA ARG A 107 10.54 -24.93 -7.44
C ARG A 107 10.02 -25.67 -6.21
N THR A 108 9.27 -26.74 -6.46
CA THR A 108 8.89 -27.73 -5.44
C THR A 108 9.29 -29.09 -5.98
N CYS A 109 9.98 -29.90 -5.17
CA CYS A 109 10.34 -31.26 -5.52
C CYS A 109 9.89 -32.19 -4.38
N VAL A 110 9.15 -33.24 -4.71
CA VAL A 110 8.66 -34.21 -3.73
C VAL A 110 8.81 -35.63 -4.25
N ALA A 111 9.05 -36.58 -3.35
CA ALA A 111 8.95 -38.00 -3.66
C ALA A 111 7.49 -38.46 -3.54
N VAL A 112 6.96 -39.09 -4.59
CA VAL A 112 5.60 -39.62 -4.65
C VAL A 112 5.61 -41.14 -4.77
N LYS A 113 4.50 -41.78 -4.40
CA LYS A 113 4.40 -43.25 -4.39
C LYS A 113 4.60 -43.87 -5.78
N GLN A 114 4.02 -43.26 -6.82
CA GLN A 114 4.04 -43.78 -8.19
C GLN A 114 3.67 -42.65 -9.16
N LEU A 115 4.18 -42.74 -10.39
CA LEU A 115 3.89 -41.83 -11.50
C LEU A 115 3.25 -42.59 -12.67
N PRO A 116 2.54 -41.91 -13.59
CA PRO A 116 1.98 -42.54 -14.78
C PRO A 116 3.04 -43.26 -15.61
N PHE A 117 2.67 -44.39 -16.23
CA PHE A 117 3.57 -45.21 -17.05
C PHE A 117 4.81 -45.75 -16.31
N ASP A 118 4.75 -45.83 -14.97
CA ASP A 118 5.84 -46.33 -14.11
C ASP A 118 7.18 -45.61 -14.33
N THR A 119 7.13 -44.34 -14.77
CA THR A 119 8.31 -43.47 -14.82
C THR A 119 8.78 -43.09 -13.42
N ASP A 120 10.00 -42.57 -13.31
CA ASP A 120 10.61 -42.13 -12.05
C ASP A 120 10.70 -40.60 -11.89
N VAL A 121 10.32 -39.85 -12.93
CA VAL A 121 10.26 -38.38 -12.92
C VAL A 121 9.10 -37.85 -13.76
N GLU A 122 8.38 -36.87 -13.21
CA GLU A 122 7.36 -36.06 -13.87
C GLU A 122 7.55 -34.59 -13.48
N ILE A 123 7.41 -33.69 -14.44
CA ILE A 123 7.61 -32.25 -14.23
C ILE A 123 6.47 -31.46 -14.84
N GLU A 124 5.82 -30.60 -14.05
CA GLU A 124 4.89 -29.58 -14.56
C GLU A 124 5.48 -28.18 -14.36
N CYS A 125 5.04 -27.23 -15.19
CA CYS A 125 5.52 -25.86 -15.12
C CYS A 125 4.49 -24.82 -15.51
N ILE A 126 4.70 -23.61 -15.01
CA ILE A 126 3.98 -22.40 -15.42
C ILE A 126 5.01 -21.43 -16.00
N ALA A 127 4.73 -20.86 -17.17
CA ALA A 127 5.62 -19.92 -17.87
C ALA A 127 4.88 -18.65 -18.32
N SER A 128 5.60 -17.57 -18.58
CA SER A 128 5.04 -16.33 -19.15
C SER A 128 5.24 -16.25 -20.67
N ILE A 129 4.28 -15.62 -21.37
CA ILE A 129 4.37 -15.37 -22.82
C ILE A 129 4.97 -13.98 -23.02
N THR A 130 6.21 -13.91 -23.51
CA THR A 130 6.85 -12.63 -23.86
C THR A 130 6.32 -12.17 -25.21
N THR A 131 5.41 -11.19 -25.22
CA THR A 131 5.00 -10.54 -26.47
C THR A 131 6.09 -9.54 -26.85
N THR A 132 6.88 -9.87 -27.88
CA THR A 132 7.83 -8.94 -28.49
C THR A 132 7.07 -7.86 -29.24
N THR A 133 6.62 -6.83 -28.53
CA THR A 133 6.36 -5.53 -29.16
C THR A 133 7.71 -4.85 -29.27
N THR A 134 8.20 -4.65 -30.49
CA THR A 134 9.38 -3.81 -30.77
C THR A 134 9.09 -2.39 -30.29
N HIS A 135 9.59 -2.07 -29.10
CA HIS A 135 9.92 -0.70 -28.71
C HIS A 135 11.39 -0.69 -28.34
N ASP A 136 12.06 0.36 -28.80
CA ASP A 136 13.48 0.64 -28.68
C ASP A 136 14.05 0.39 -27.28
N VAL A 137 15.36 0.14 -27.24
CA VAL A 137 16.17 -0.08 -26.04
C VAL A 137 15.86 0.96 -24.96
N GLU A 138 15.21 0.52 -23.88
CA GLU A 138 15.03 1.28 -22.64
C GLU A 138 15.70 0.51 -21.48
N PRO A 139 16.51 1.17 -20.63
CA PRO A 139 17.29 0.48 -19.61
C PRO A 139 16.37 -0.16 -18.56
N ALA A 140 16.77 -1.35 -18.08
CA ALA A 140 16.29 -2.07 -16.91
C ALA A 140 14.89 -1.64 -16.37
N ARG A 141 13.84 -2.31 -16.86
CA ARG A 141 12.47 -2.14 -16.37
C ARG A 141 12.42 -2.33 -14.84
N PRO A 142 11.98 -1.35 -14.03
CA PRO A 142 11.77 -1.53 -12.61
C PRO A 142 10.62 -2.53 -12.36
N PRO A 143 10.61 -3.25 -11.22
CA PRO A 143 9.50 -4.13 -10.87
C PRO A 143 8.20 -3.31 -10.79
N PHE A 144 7.06 -3.98 -10.93
CA PHE A 144 5.68 -3.46 -10.80
C PHE A 144 5.04 -2.97 -12.12
N ALA A 145 4.32 -3.88 -12.78
CA ALA A 145 3.06 -3.46 -13.39
C ALA A 145 2.11 -3.01 -12.25
N PRO A 146 1.43 -1.87 -12.37
CA PRO A 146 0.60 -1.32 -11.29
C PRO A 146 -0.66 -2.16 -11.09
N SER A 147 -0.75 -2.88 -9.97
CA SER A 147 -2.02 -3.41 -9.51
C SER A 147 -2.78 -2.30 -8.77
N PRO A 148 -4.06 -2.02 -9.08
CA PRO A 148 -4.89 -1.15 -8.26
C PRO A 148 -4.89 -1.56 -6.78
N THR A 149 -4.73 -2.85 -6.48
CA THR A 149 -4.60 -3.39 -5.12
C THR A 149 -3.28 -2.99 -4.44
N ALA A 150 -2.25 -2.64 -5.20
CA ALA A 150 -1.00 -2.10 -4.67
C ALA A 150 -1.17 -0.62 -4.26
N ALA A 151 -2.04 0.13 -4.94
CA ALA A 151 -2.31 1.55 -4.66
C ALA A 151 -3.34 1.74 -3.53
N ASN A 152 -4.37 0.89 -3.49
CA ASN A 152 -5.54 1.10 -2.64
C ASN A 152 -5.55 0.15 -1.43
N PRO A 153 -5.66 0.67 -0.19
CA PRO A 153 -5.84 -0.17 0.99
C PRO A 153 -7.21 -0.86 0.97
N PRO A 154 -7.41 -1.94 1.76
CA PRO A 154 -8.71 -2.59 1.88
C PRO A 154 -9.84 -1.60 2.21
N ALA A 155 -11.03 -1.81 1.64
CA ALA A 155 -12.22 -0.99 1.93
C ALA A 155 -12.56 -0.94 3.43
N THR A 156 -12.17 -1.96 4.20
CA THR A 156 -12.27 -1.99 5.66
C THR A 156 -11.49 -0.89 6.38
N THR A 157 -10.61 -0.15 5.70
CA THR A 157 -9.94 1.03 6.29
C THR A 157 -10.80 2.30 6.28
N ARG A 158 -11.98 2.25 5.65
CA ARG A 158 -12.92 3.36 5.50
C ARG A 158 -14.20 3.11 6.33
N PRO A 159 -14.94 4.17 6.72
CA PRO A 159 -16.27 4.02 7.31
C PRO A 159 -17.22 3.35 6.31
N ALA A 160 -18.08 2.46 6.79
CA ALA A 160 -19.14 1.87 5.97
C ALA A 160 -20.21 2.93 5.62
N PRO A 161 -20.98 2.77 4.52
CA PRO A 161 -22.12 3.63 4.27
C PRO A 161 -23.12 3.55 5.44
N LEU A 162 -23.69 4.70 5.81
CA LEU A 162 -24.71 4.81 6.85
C LEU A 162 -26.07 5.03 6.19
N ASP A 163 -26.84 3.96 6.07
CA ASP A 163 -28.18 4.00 5.51
C ASP A 163 -29.21 4.27 6.61
N LEU A 164 -29.78 5.47 6.60
CA LEU A 164 -30.83 5.86 7.54
C LEU A 164 -32.22 5.67 6.92
N PRO A 165 -33.22 5.18 7.68
CA PRO A 165 -34.58 5.06 7.17
C PRO A 165 -35.15 6.45 6.81
N ALA A 166 -35.94 6.51 5.74
CA ALA A 166 -36.66 7.73 5.38
C ALA A 166 -37.80 8.01 6.38
N ARG A 167 -38.04 9.28 6.70
CA ARG A 167 -39.14 9.67 7.59
C ARG A 167 -40.46 9.59 6.83
N ASP A 168 -41.28 8.63 7.23
CA ASP A 168 -42.66 8.47 6.79
C ASP A 168 -43.58 9.24 7.76
N PRO A 169 -44.31 10.28 7.32
CA PRO A 169 -45.17 11.09 8.18
C PRO A 169 -46.34 10.29 8.76
N ASP A 170 -46.77 9.21 8.09
CA ASP A 170 -47.91 8.40 8.49
C ASP A 170 -47.53 7.33 9.53
N LYS A 171 -46.23 7.13 9.79
CA LYS A 171 -45.73 6.15 10.77
C LYS A 171 -45.34 6.79 12.09
N SER A 172 -45.50 6.00 13.16
CA SER A 172 -45.09 6.38 14.52
C SER A 172 -43.67 6.95 14.58
N THR A 173 -43.56 8.15 15.17
CA THR A 173 -42.29 8.84 15.42
C THR A 173 -41.33 7.97 16.25
N PHE A 174 -41.87 7.24 17.23
CA PHE A 174 -41.07 6.33 18.05
C PHE A 174 -40.48 5.18 17.24
N ALA A 175 -41.28 4.58 16.34
CA ALA A 175 -40.79 3.51 15.47
C ALA A 175 -39.69 3.98 14.53
N PHE A 176 -39.80 5.22 14.02
CA PHE A 176 -38.76 5.86 13.21
C PHE A 176 -37.46 6.06 14.00
N TYR A 177 -37.52 6.58 15.23
CA TYR A 177 -36.33 6.77 16.06
C TYR A 177 -35.68 5.43 16.45
N PHE A 178 -36.48 4.41 16.75
CA PHE A 178 -35.96 3.08 17.05
C PHE A 178 -35.26 2.44 15.85
N ALA A 179 -35.84 2.56 14.64
CA ALA A 179 -35.21 2.10 13.40
C ALA A 179 -33.92 2.86 13.10
N THR A 180 -33.91 4.18 13.32
CA THR A 180 -32.73 5.04 13.20
C THR A 180 -31.63 4.60 14.17
N GLY A 181 -31.97 4.33 15.44
CA GLY A 181 -31.04 3.84 16.45
C GLY A 181 -30.40 2.50 16.07
N LYS A 182 -31.20 1.56 15.52
CA LYS A 182 -30.69 0.28 14.99
C LYS A 182 -29.70 0.47 13.84
N ALA A 183 -29.97 1.41 12.94
CA ALA A 183 -29.06 1.72 11.83
C ALA A 183 -27.70 2.22 12.35
N TYR A 184 -27.70 3.14 13.32
CA TYR A 184 -26.47 3.60 13.97
C TYR A 184 -25.71 2.47 14.68
N LEU A 185 -26.41 1.60 15.41
CA LEU A 185 -25.79 0.46 16.10
C LEU A 185 -25.13 -0.50 15.09
N ALA A 186 -25.81 -0.81 13.98
CA ALA A 186 -25.27 -1.64 12.92
C ALA A 186 -24.04 -1.01 12.25
N PHE A 187 -24.07 0.30 12.02
CA PHE A 187 -22.94 1.07 11.52
C PHE A 187 -21.72 0.98 12.45
N TYR A 188 -21.88 1.25 13.75
CA TYR A 188 -20.76 1.14 14.71
C TYR A 188 -20.22 -0.29 14.84
N LYS A 189 -21.10 -1.30 14.86
CA LYS A 189 -20.69 -2.71 14.86
C LYS A 189 -19.84 -3.05 13.63
N THR A 190 -20.21 -2.53 12.48
CA THR A 190 -19.45 -2.71 11.23
C THR A 190 -18.10 -2.01 11.31
N GLY A 191 -18.05 -0.77 11.81
CA GLY A 191 -16.79 -0.04 12.03
C GLY A 191 -15.83 -0.78 12.96
N LEU A 192 -16.31 -1.29 14.10
CA LEU A 192 -15.50 -2.09 15.03
C LEU A 192 -15.01 -3.40 14.41
N LYS A 193 -15.87 -4.08 13.63
CA LYS A 193 -15.49 -5.30 12.88
C LYS A 193 -14.38 -4.98 11.87
N ASN A 194 -14.46 -3.84 11.19
CA ASN A 194 -13.43 -3.39 10.25
C ASN A 194 -12.07 -3.18 10.95
N ILE A 195 -12.04 -2.58 12.14
CA ILE A 195 -10.80 -2.44 12.95
C ILE A 195 -10.22 -3.82 13.28
N TYR A 196 -11.06 -4.77 13.70
CA TYR A 196 -10.63 -6.14 13.98
C TYR A 196 -10.03 -6.83 12.75
N LEU A 197 -10.68 -6.73 11.59
CA LEU A 197 -10.17 -7.28 10.33
C LEU A 197 -8.83 -6.63 9.94
N ASN A 198 -8.72 -5.31 10.01
CA ASN A 198 -7.48 -4.58 9.74
C ASN A 198 -6.36 -5.01 10.71
N THR A 199 -6.70 -5.26 11.98
CA THR A 199 -5.74 -5.75 12.98
C THR A 199 -5.21 -7.13 12.62
N ARG A 200 -6.09 -8.06 12.21
CA ARG A 200 -5.67 -9.38 11.74
C ARG A 200 -4.81 -9.30 10.49
N LEU A 201 -5.17 -8.43 9.54
CA LEU A 201 -4.39 -8.22 8.32
C LEU A 201 -2.99 -7.69 8.68
N VAL A 202 -2.87 -6.64 9.49
CA VAL A 202 -1.57 -6.11 9.91
C VAL A 202 -0.76 -7.15 10.67
N TRP A 203 -1.36 -7.93 11.57
CA TRP A 203 -0.65 -9.01 12.26
C TRP A 203 -0.17 -10.10 11.31
N SER A 204 -0.97 -10.48 10.32
CA SER A 204 -0.54 -11.45 9.30
C SER A 204 0.61 -10.92 8.46
N LEU A 205 0.59 -9.63 8.09
CA LEU A 205 1.68 -8.96 7.38
C LEU A 205 2.95 -8.91 8.24
N ASN A 206 2.81 -8.63 9.54
CA ASN A 206 3.93 -8.58 10.48
C ASN A 206 4.55 -9.96 10.74
N ALA A 207 3.70 -10.98 10.90
CA ALA A 207 4.13 -12.37 11.05
C ALA A 207 4.81 -12.88 9.77
N ALA A 208 4.30 -12.50 8.59
CA ALA A 208 4.94 -12.79 7.31
C ALA A 208 6.28 -12.04 7.12
N SER A 209 6.51 -10.92 7.83
CA SER A 209 7.76 -10.16 7.79
C SER A 209 8.83 -10.56 8.83
N GLY A 210 8.61 -11.62 9.62
CA GLY A 210 9.68 -12.26 10.40
C GLY A 210 10.29 -11.47 11.57
N ILE A 211 9.57 -10.55 12.20
CA ILE A 211 10.02 -9.87 13.44
C ILE A 211 9.37 -10.55 14.66
N PRO A 212 10.13 -11.11 15.62
CA PRO A 212 9.56 -11.70 16.83
C PRO A 212 8.79 -10.66 17.66
N ARG A 213 7.72 -11.08 18.33
CA ARG A 213 7.01 -10.25 19.34
C ARG A 213 7.79 -10.32 20.65
N ASP A 214 8.17 -9.17 21.21
CA ASP A 214 8.91 -9.08 22.48
C ASP A 214 8.05 -9.34 23.74
N ASP A 215 6.75 -9.64 23.62
CA ASP A 215 5.82 -9.69 24.76
C ASP A 215 5.06 -11.02 24.88
N ASP A 216 5.71 -12.18 24.69
CA ASP A 216 5.10 -13.49 25.00
C ASP A 216 5.82 -14.20 26.18
N PRO A 217 5.26 -14.16 27.41
CA PRO A 217 5.80 -14.86 28.57
C PRO A 217 5.65 -16.40 28.50
N SER A 218 5.16 -16.95 27.38
CA SER A 218 5.01 -18.39 27.17
C SER A 218 5.91 -18.96 26.06
N SER A 219 6.92 -18.21 25.60
CA SER A 219 7.87 -18.68 24.60
C SER A 219 8.79 -19.81 25.12
N PRO A 220 8.93 -20.95 24.42
CA PRO A 220 9.64 -22.16 24.89
C PRO A 220 11.18 -22.06 24.88
N ALA A 221 11.74 -20.84 24.85
CA ALA A 221 13.18 -20.61 24.78
C ALA A 221 13.96 -20.89 26.08
N ALA A 222 13.30 -21.37 27.14
CA ALA A 222 13.95 -21.76 28.40
C ALA A 222 14.04 -23.28 28.65
N ALA A 223 13.54 -24.14 27.76
CA ALA A 223 13.36 -25.57 28.06
C ALA A 223 14.00 -26.58 27.08
N ALA A 224 14.95 -26.16 26.25
CA ALA A 224 15.61 -27.07 25.29
C ALA A 224 17.15 -26.96 25.33
N ALA A 225 17.71 -27.02 26.54
CA ALA A 225 18.96 -27.74 26.75
C ALA A 225 18.56 -29.19 27.09
N SER A 226 18.99 -30.14 26.26
CA SER A 226 18.87 -31.61 26.39
C SER A 226 17.80 -32.32 25.52
N SER A 227 18.29 -33.34 24.80
CA SER A 227 17.62 -34.43 24.06
C SER A 227 17.04 -34.14 22.66
N GLY A 228 17.40 -35.01 21.72
CA GLY A 228 17.16 -34.88 20.28
C GLY A 228 15.83 -35.45 19.78
N GLY A 229 15.54 -35.19 18.50
CA GLY A 229 14.39 -35.75 17.79
C GLY A 229 13.93 -34.88 16.62
N THR A 230 13.71 -35.53 15.49
CA THR A 230 13.22 -35.09 14.17
C THR A 230 11.87 -34.32 14.22
N PHE A 231 11.69 -33.27 13.38
CA PHE A 231 10.56 -33.09 12.42
C PHE A 231 10.44 -31.64 11.87
N THR A 232 10.64 -31.53 10.55
CA THR A 232 10.17 -30.60 9.50
C THR A 232 9.77 -29.14 9.78
N THR A 233 10.44 -28.24 9.05
CA THR A 233 10.09 -26.82 8.85
C THR A 233 9.43 -26.63 7.46
N PRO A 234 8.28 -25.94 7.31
CA PRO A 234 7.77 -25.57 6.00
C PRO A 234 8.38 -24.23 5.56
N THR A 235 9.35 -24.28 4.64
CA THR A 235 9.96 -23.09 4.04
C THR A 235 9.07 -22.58 2.89
N THR A 236 8.16 -21.66 3.22
CA THR A 236 7.54 -20.77 2.22
C THR A 236 8.44 -19.55 2.05
N THR A 237 9.38 -19.59 1.10
CA THR A 237 10.12 -18.39 0.70
C THR A 237 9.27 -17.61 -0.30
N ARG A 238 8.29 -16.88 0.22
CA ARG A 238 7.66 -15.75 -0.48
C ARG A 238 8.52 -14.54 -0.12
N ALA A 239 9.05 -13.83 -1.13
CA ALA A 239 9.90 -12.67 -0.92
C ALA A 239 9.27 -11.71 0.11
N VAL A 240 9.92 -11.65 1.27
CA VAL A 240 9.69 -10.71 2.36
C VAL A 240 10.32 -9.38 1.91
N GLY A 241 9.55 -8.29 1.79
CA GLY A 241 10.17 -6.96 1.89
C GLY A 241 9.55 -5.75 1.19
N SER A 242 8.84 -5.85 0.06
CA SER A 242 8.37 -4.61 -0.61
C SER A 242 7.06 -4.11 0.00
N THR A 243 7.15 -3.07 0.84
CA THR A 243 5.98 -2.30 1.29
C THR A 243 5.27 -1.72 0.06
N THR A 244 4.01 -2.08 -0.16
CA THR A 244 3.15 -1.44 -1.16
C THR A 244 2.40 -0.27 -0.55
N ARG A 245 1.94 0.70 -1.36
CA ARG A 245 1.12 1.82 -0.87
C ARG A 245 -0.07 1.33 -0.05
N SER A 246 -0.77 0.30 -0.51
CA SER A 246 -1.93 -0.27 0.18
C SER A 246 -1.59 -0.78 1.58
N THR A 247 -0.48 -1.51 1.74
CA THR A 247 -0.02 -2.00 3.05
C THR A 247 0.51 -0.87 3.95
N PHE A 248 1.14 0.14 3.36
CA PHE A 248 1.61 1.34 4.04
C PHE A 248 0.45 2.14 4.65
N ILE A 249 -0.55 2.47 3.83
CA ILE A 249 -1.76 3.18 4.27
C ILE A 249 -2.58 2.35 5.25
N LEU A 250 -2.71 1.03 5.03
CA LEU A 250 -3.36 0.12 5.97
C LEU A 250 -2.73 0.22 7.37
N ARG A 251 -1.40 0.11 7.47
CA ARG A 251 -0.68 0.19 8.76
C ARG A 251 -0.90 1.54 9.43
N ARG A 252 -0.89 2.64 8.66
CA ARG A 252 -1.12 3.99 9.20
C ARG A 252 -2.54 4.15 9.76
N ARG A 253 -3.57 3.80 8.97
CA ARG A 253 -4.98 3.92 9.37
C ARG A 253 -5.30 2.99 10.54
N TRP A 254 -4.78 1.77 10.52
CA TRP A 254 -4.90 0.82 11.63
C TRP A 254 -4.33 1.38 12.95
N ARG A 255 -3.11 1.95 12.93
CA ARG A 255 -2.51 2.58 14.13
C ARG A 255 -3.37 3.74 14.66
N TYR A 256 -4.00 4.50 13.77
CA TYR A 256 -4.89 5.59 14.16
C TYR A 256 -6.14 5.08 14.89
N ASP A 257 -6.76 4.02 14.38
CA ASP A 257 -7.97 3.42 14.92
C ASP A 257 -7.74 2.68 16.24
N VAL A 258 -6.70 1.85 16.32
CA VAL A 258 -6.38 1.09 17.54
C VAL A 258 -6.10 2.00 18.73
N ARG A 259 -5.38 3.12 18.49
CA ARG A 259 -5.11 4.12 19.55
C ARG A 259 -6.39 4.79 20.09
N ARG A 260 -7.48 4.79 19.32
CA ARG A 260 -8.76 5.40 19.69
C ARG A 260 -9.78 4.40 20.20
N LEU A 261 -9.50 3.10 20.09
CA LEU A 261 -10.42 2.06 20.53
C LEU A 261 -10.68 2.13 22.06
N PRO A 262 -9.68 2.30 22.95
CA PRO A 262 -9.94 2.44 24.38
C PRO A 262 -10.83 3.63 24.76
N PRO A 263 -10.54 4.89 24.36
CA PRO A 263 -11.41 6.02 24.70
C PRO A 263 -12.79 5.91 24.04
N PHE A 264 -12.89 5.31 22.85
CA PHE A 264 -14.18 5.09 22.20
C PHE A 264 -15.03 4.02 22.90
N ALA A 265 -14.41 2.95 23.38
CA ALA A 265 -15.09 1.93 24.17
C ALA A 265 -15.64 2.53 25.49
N LEU A 266 -14.86 3.38 26.14
CA LEU A 266 -15.32 4.13 27.32
C LEU A 266 -16.50 5.05 26.97
N LEU A 267 -16.44 5.75 25.83
CA LEU A 267 -17.53 6.59 25.35
C LEU A 267 -18.82 5.81 25.11
N LEU A 268 -18.73 4.62 24.49
CA LEU A 268 -19.88 3.73 24.29
C LEU A 268 -20.47 3.23 25.61
N LEU A 269 -19.61 2.89 26.58
CA LEU A 269 -20.04 2.42 27.90
C LEU A 269 -20.77 3.52 28.69
N VAL A 270 -20.26 4.76 28.65
CA VAL A 270 -20.83 5.89 29.40
C VAL A 270 -22.08 6.43 28.72
N CYS A 271 -22.07 6.61 27.39
CA CYS A 271 -23.16 7.28 26.68
C CYS A 271 -24.24 6.32 26.18
N GLY A 272 -23.97 5.01 26.08
CA GLY A 272 -24.92 3.99 25.64
C GLY A 272 -25.62 4.38 24.33
N GLU A 273 -26.95 4.49 24.37
CA GLU A 273 -27.78 4.84 23.21
C GLU A 273 -27.62 6.30 22.74
N PHE A 274 -27.08 7.18 23.59
CA PHE A 274 -26.85 8.60 23.27
C PHE A 274 -25.50 8.87 22.60
N THR A 275 -24.66 7.85 22.38
CA THR A 275 -23.35 8.00 21.72
C THR A 275 -23.41 8.79 20.41
N PRO A 276 -24.39 8.62 19.50
CA PRO A 276 -24.47 9.40 18.25
C PRO A 276 -24.45 10.92 18.44
N PHE A 277 -25.04 11.44 19.52
CA PHE A 277 -25.05 12.88 19.80
C PHE A 277 -23.69 13.36 20.34
N VAL A 278 -23.06 12.54 21.17
CA VAL A 278 -21.81 12.88 21.84
C VAL A 278 -20.61 12.79 20.89
N VAL A 279 -20.60 11.81 19.98
CA VAL A 279 -19.50 11.64 19.02
C VAL A 279 -19.33 12.84 18.11
N ILE A 280 -20.43 13.55 17.78
CA ILE A 280 -20.40 14.75 16.92
C ILE A 280 -19.58 15.86 17.59
N ALA A 281 -19.67 15.99 18.92
CA ALA A 281 -18.90 16.95 19.70
C ALA A 281 -17.44 16.55 19.91
N MET A 282 -17.14 15.24 19.91
CA MET A 282 -15.81 14.70 20.24
C MET A 282 -15.20 13.82 19.14
N PRO A 283 -14.96 14.35 17.92
CA PRO A 283 -14.43 13.57 16.80
C PRO A 283 -13.04 12.96 17.05
N ALA A 284 -12.26 13.55 17.97
CA ALA A 284 -10.91 13.10 18.28
C ALA A 284 -10.87 11.72 18.97
N LEU A 285 -11.95 11.34 19.66
CA LEU A 285 -12.08 10.07 20.38
C LEU A 285 -12.58 8.92 19.51
N VAL A 286 -13.09 9.22 18.32
CA VAL A 286 -13.78 8.25 17.47
C VAL A 286 -12.81 7.67 16.44
N PRO A 287 -12.66 6.34 16.35
CA PRO A 287 -11.93 5.68 15.26
C PRO A 287 -12.50 6.12 13.90
N TYR A 288 -11.65 6.20 12.89
CA TYR A 288 -12.03 6.68 11.58
C TYR A 288 -13.12 5.80 10.94
N THR A 289 -12.98 4.48 11.04
CA THR A 289 -13.96 3.47 10.60
C THR A 289 -15.34 3.58 11.28
N CYS A 290 -15.43 4.27 12.42
CA CYS A 290 -16.66 4.50 13.18
C CYS A 290 -17.19 5.93 13.05
N ARG A 291 -16.64 6.72 12.12
CA ARG A 291 -16.97 8.14 11.98
C ARG A 291 -18.11 8.34 10.99
N ILE A 292 -19.15 9.06 11.42
CA ILE A 292 -20.37 9.27 10.64
C ILE A 292 -20.05 10.12 9.39
N PRO A 293 -20.62 9.83 8.20
CA PRO A 293 -20.33 10.59 6.97
C PRO A 293 -20.51 12.11 7.09
N ARG A 294 -21.66 12.57 7.60
CA ARG A 294 -21.92 14.01 7.88
C ARG A 294 -20.87 14.64 8.82
N GLN A 295 -20.33 13.86 9.74
CA GLN A 295 -19.28 14.32 10.64
C GLN A 295 -17.95 14.53 9.88
N ILE A 296 -17.64 13.67 8.90
CA ILE A 296 -16.46 13.81 8.05
C ILE A 296 -16.57 15.08 7.21
N GLU A 297 -17.68 15.28 6.53
CA GLU A 297 -17.96 16.48 5.73
C GLU A 297 -17.83 17.77 6.55
N GLY A 298 -18.45 17.81 7.74
CA GLY A 298 -18.40 18.96 8.62
C GLY A 298 -16.98 19.27 9.12
N MET A 299 -16.13 18.26 9.30
CA MET A 299 -14.74 18.47 9.67
C MET A 299 -13.87 18.90 8.48
N GLN A 300 -14.12 18.38 7.28
CA GLN A 300 -13.44 18.82 6.06
C GLN A 300 -13.72 20.30 5.83
N LYS A 301 -14.98 20.73 5.93
CA LYS A 301 -15.36 22.14 5.84
C LYS A 301 -14.61 23.02 6.84
N LYS A 302 -14.58 22.63 8.11
CA LYS A 302 -13.86 23.38 9.16
C LYS A 302 -12.35 23.39 8.94
N ALA A 303 -11.77 22.30 8.42
CA ALA A 303 -10.36 22.24 8.10
C ALA A 303 -10.02 23.19 6.94
N GLU A 304 -10.89 23.30 5.94
CA GLU A 304 -10.71 24.21 4.80
C GLU A 304 -10.85 25.68 5.22
N GLU A 305 -11.86 26.02 6.02
CA GLU A 305 -12.02 27.36 6.59
C GLU A 305 -10.79 27.78 7.40
N ARG A 306 -10.27 26.84 8.20
CA ARG A 306 -9.06 27.04 9.00
C ARG A 306 -7.81 27.21 8.14
N ARG A 307 -7.69 26.42 7.06
CA ARG A 307 -6.61 26.54 6.08
C ARG A 307 -6.64 27.93 5.44
N ALA A 308 -7.79 28.34 4.90
CA ALA A 308 -7.97 29.67 4.30
C ALA A 308 -7.63 30.81 5.28
N ALA A 309 -8.01 30.70 6.56
CA ALA A 309 -7.65 31.67 7.58
C ALA A 309 -6.13 31.69 7.89
N SER A 310 -5.47 30.53 7.88
CA SER A 310 -4.02 30.41 8.04
C SER A 310 -3.25 31.07 6.90
N PHE A 311 -3.76 30.97 5.67
CA PHE A 311 -3.19 31.65 4.49
C PHE A 311 -3.24 33.16 4.62
N LYS A 312 -4.44 33.70 4.92
CA LYS A 312 -4.61 35.14 5.09
C LYS A 312 -3.63 35.72 6.13
N ARG A 313 -3.41 35.02 7.25
CA ARG A 313 -2.44 35.43 8.27
C ARG A 313 -1.00 35.42 7.77
N LEU A 314 -0.62 34.40 7.00
CA LEU A 314 0.73 34.31 6.45
C LEU A 314 0.99 35.44 5.43
N GLU A 315 0.03 35.74 4.57
CA GLU A 315 0.11 36.89 3.64
C GLU A 315 0.26 38.21 4.39
N GLU A 316 -0.54 38.42 5.44
CA GLU A 316 -0.47 39.61 6.31
C GLU A 316 0.91 39.73 6.96
N ASN A 317 1.47 38.63 7.48
CA ASN A 317 2.81 38.63 8.09
C ASN A 317 3.92 38.89 7.08
N ILE A 318 3.88 38.26 5.90
CA ILE A 318 4.85 38.50 4.81
C ILE A 318 4.79 39.97 4.38
N ARG A 319 3.59 40.53 4.23
CA ARG A 319 3.38 41.94 3.86
C ARG A 319 3.91 42.89 4.95
N ALA A 320 3.65 42.60 6.22
CA ALA A 320 4.16 43.39 7.34
C ALA A 320 5.70 43.36 7.42
N ASN A 321 6.30 42.19 7.20
CA ASN A 321 7.76 42.03 7.16
C ASN A 321 8.41 42.79 6.00
N ARG A 322 7.78 42.83 4.81
CA ARG A 322 8.25 43.64 3.66
C ARG A 322 8.18 45.14 3.95
N LEU A 323 7.07 45.61 4.51
CA LEU A 323 6.90 47.04 4.88
C LEU A 323 7.86 47.48 5.99
N GLY A 324 8.17 46.60 6.95
CA GLY A 324 9.17 46.85 7.98
C GLY A 324 10.61 46.91 7.47
N GLN A 325 10.91 46.26 6.34
CA GLN A 325 12.20 46.38 5.64
C GLN A 325 12.34 47.72 4.91
N GLU A 326 11.25 48.24 4.33
CA GLU A 326 11.25 49.54 3.64
C GLU A 326 11.27 50.74 4.60
N GLY A 327 10.69 50.62 5.79
CA GLY A 327 10.70 51.66 6.83
C GLY A 327 12.00 51.77 7.65
N GLY A 328 12.96 50.86 7.45
CA GLY A 328 14.20 50.75 8.23
C GLY A 328 15.46 51.36 7.60
N ARG A 329 15.34 52.10 6.48
CA ARG A 329 16.48 52.77 5.84
C ARG A 329 16.76 54.12 6.51
N GLN A 330 17.39 54.10 7.68
CA GLN A 330 18.01 55.27 8.30
C GLN A 330 19.39 55.53 7.65
N PRO A 331 19.80 56.79 7.42
CA PRO A 331 21.02 57.11 6.71
C PRO A 331 22.25 56.78 7.56
N ASP A 332 23.31 56.40 6.87
CA ASP A 332 24.53 55.79 7.38
C ASP A 332 25.18 56.59 8.54
N GLY A 333 25.43 55.89 9.64
CA GLY A 333 26.21 56.35 10.79
C GLY A 333 26.94 55.16 11.42
N GLU A 334 28.25 55.27 11.46
CA GLU A 334 29.24 54.21 11.68
C GLU A 334 29.19 53.43 13.01
N THR A 335 29.79 52.24 12.94
CA THR A 335 30.38 51.43 14.02
C THR A 335 29.44 50.81 15.05
N SER A 336 28.99 49.57 14.78
CA SER A 336 28.62 48.59 15.83
C SER A 336 28.59 47.15 15.28
N SER A 337 29.61 46.37 15.66
CA SER A 337 29.59 44.91 15.91
C SER A 337 28.94 43.97 14.86
N THR A 338 29.80 43.35 14.04
CA THR A 338 29.49 42.23 13.15
C THR A 338 28.85 41.02 13.87
N ALA A 339 29.02 40.87 15.19
CA ALA A 339 28.47 39.76 15.96
C ALA A 339 26.94 39.86 16.18
N ASN A 340 26.39 41.07 16.31
CA ASN A 340 24.95 41.27 16.50
C ASN A 340 24.16 41.10 15.18
N LYS A 341 24.79 41.36 14.03
CA LYS A 341 24.16 41.19 12.72
C LYS A 341 23.89 39.71 12.40
N THR A 342 24.83 38.82 12.77
CA THR A 342 24.71 37.36 12.59
C THR A 342 23.69 36.72 13.54
N LEU A 343 23.56 37.24 14.76
CA LEU A 343 22.59 36.76 15.76
C LEU A 343 21.15 37.17 15.40
N VAL A 344 20.98 38.38 14.85
CA VAL A 344 19.67 38.90 14.42
C VAL A 344 19.21 38.27 13.10
N THR A 345 20.12 37.92 12.18
CA THR A 345 19.76 37.17 10.96
C THR A 345 19.41 35.72 11.27
N SER A 346 20.11 35.06 12.21
CA SER A 346 19.76 33.68 12.60
C SER A 346 18.45 33.61 13.39
N SER A 347 18.14 34.61 14.24
CA SER A 347 16.86 34.63 14.97
C SER A 347 15.68 34.93 14.05
N LYS A 348 15.82 35.82 13.06
CA LYS A 348 14.80 36.10 12.04
C LYS A 348 14.54 34.91 11.12
N ALA A 349 15.58 34.19 10.68
CA ALA A 349 15.42 32.94 9.93
C ALA A 349 14.67 31.88 10.75
N SER A 350 15.03 31.74 12.04
CA SER A 350 14.34 30.81 12.94
C SER A 350 12.88 31.17 13.22
N LEU A 351 12.52 32.46 13.18
CA LEU A 351 11.14 32.93 13.32
C LEU A 351 10.32 32.68 12.05
N ALA A 352 10.90 32.93 10.87
CA ALA A 352 10.27 32.63 9.59
C ALA A 352 10.00 31.12 9.44
N ASP A 353 10.97 30.28 9.82
CA ASP A 353 10.82 28.83 9.86
C ASP A 353 9.73 28.39 10.84
N ALA A 354 9.61 29.10 11.98
CA ALA A 354 8.59 28.80 12.99
C ALA A 354 7.17 29.17 12.54
N GLU A 355 7.01 30.32 11.88
CA GLU A 355 5.75 30.78 11.30
C GLU A 355 5.32 29.85 10.15
N ALA A 356 6.24 29.47 9.26
CA ALA A 356 5.98 28.49 8.20
C ALA A 356 5.55 27.13 8.77
N ALA A 357 6.25 26.62 9.79
CA ALA A 357 5.88 25.36 10.44
C ALA A 357 4.50 25.43 11.13
N ALA A 358 4.16 26.54 11.78
CA ALA A 358 2.86 26.75 12.39
C ALA A 358 1.75 26.82 11.33
N HIS A 359 2.00 27.54 10.24
CA HIS A 359 1.10 27.62 9.09
C HIS A 359 0.84 26.24 8.47
N ILE A 360 1.89 25.49 8.12
CA ILE A 360 1.79 24.14 7.56
C ILE A 360 1.02 23.21 8.51
N ALA A 361 1.29 23.28 9.81
CA ALA A 361 0.60 22.46 10.79
C ALA A 361 -0.91 22.75 10.88
N ARG A 362 -1.34 24.00 10.66
CA ARG A 362 -2.77 24.36 10.55
C ARG A 362 -3.37 23.85 9.25
N SER A 363 -2.69 24.06 8.13
CA SER A 363 -3.14 23.67 6.78
C SER A 363 -3.32 22.15 6.64
N LEU A 364 -2.43 21.38 7.24
CA LEU A 364 -2.48 19.90 7.33
C LEU A 364 -3.30 19.39 8.53
N ASN A 365 -3.92 20.29 9.31
CA ASN A 365 -4.73 19.97 10.50
C ASN A 365 -4.02 19.07 11.53
N LEU A 366 -2.71 19.26 11.72
CA LEU A 366 -1.84 18.45 12.61
C LEU A 366 -1.89 18.90 14.08
N ILE A 367 -2.44 20.09 14.33
CA ILE A 367 -2.62 20.68 15.66
C ILE A 367 -4.10 20.86 15.98
N SER A 368 -4.48 20.75 17.25
CA SER A 368 -5.87 20.92 17.69
C SER A 368 -6.40 22.32 17.32
N PRO A 369 -7.65 22.45 16.85
CA PRO A 369 -8.30 23.75 16.65
C PRO A 369 -8.43 24.57 17.93
N LEU A 370 -8.38 23.92 19.11
CA LEU A 370 -8.43 24.61 20.40
C LEU A 370 -7.31 25.64 20.54
N TRP A 371 -6.14 25.38 19.94
CA TRP A 371 -5.00 26.29 20.01
C TRP A 371 -5.25 27.62 19.28
N ASP A 372 -6.04 27.62 18.21
CA ASP A 372 -6.39 28.86 17.51
C ASP A 372 -7.39 29.69 18.32
N ARG A 373 -8.26 29.02 19.10
CA ARG A 373 -9.21 29.68 20.00
C ARG A 373 -8.52 30.34 21.19
N LEU A 374 -7.38 29.82 21.60
CA LEU A 374 -6.56 30.37 22.69
C LEU A 374 -5.69 31.56 22.26
N GLY A 375 -5.63 31.88 20.96
CA GLY A 375 -4.93 33.08 20.46
C GLY A 375 -3.42 33.07 20.69
N LEU A 376 -2.79 31.90 20.84
CA LEU A 376 -1.35 31.81 21.08
C LEU A 376 -0.55 32.26 19.84
N PRO A 377 0.59 32.95 20.03
CA PRO A 377 1.47 33.32 18.93
C PRO A 377 2.11 32.08 18.28
N ASP A 378 2.42 32.18 16.99
CA ASP A 378 2.91 31.06 16.16
C ASP A 378 4.24 30.48 16.69
N ALA A 379 5.11 31.33 17.24
CA ALA A 379 6.33 30.92 17.92
C ALA A 379 6.09 30.09 19.20
N ALA A 380 4.95 30.27 19.90
CA ALA A 380 4.60 29.43 21.04
C ALA A 380 4.07 28.06 20.59
N LEU A 381 3.44 27.99 19.42
CA LEU A 381 2.95 26.73 18.85
C LEU A 381 4.11 25.83 18.40
N THR A 382 5.24 26.38 17.98
CA THR A 382 6.41 25.56 17.59
C THR A 382 7.06 24.82 18.76
N LEU A 383 6.99 25.37 19.97
CA LEU A 383 7.42 24.70 21.21
C LEU A 383 6.58 23.46 21.54
N LEU A 384 5.32 23.39 21.09
CA LEU A 384 4.38 22.29 21.35
C LEU A 384 4.59 21.06 20.44
N SER A 385 5.83 20.74 20.08
CA SER A 385 6.22 19.63 19.18
C SER A 385 5.69 19.73 17.74
N THR A 386 5.17 20.90 17.34
CA THR A 386 4.57 21.13 16.02
C THR A 386 5.54 20.81 14.88
N ARG A 387 6.81 21.23 15.01
CA ARG A 387 7.87 20.92 14.03
C ARG A 387 8.05 19.40 13.83
N ARG A 388 8.09 18.62 14.91
CA ARG A 388 8.21 17.15 14.83
C ARG A 388 6.99 16.50 14.19
N LYS A 389 5.78 17.05 14.41
CA LYS A 389 4.55 16.54 13.79
C LYS A 389 4.50 16.85 12.30
N VAL A 390 4.88 18.07 11.90
CA VAL A 390 5.00 18.48 10.50
C VAL A 390 6.01 17.58 9.81
N GLN A 391 7.22 17.44 10.36
CA GLN A 391 8.25 16.57 9.77
C GLN A 391 7.76 15.15 9.50
N ARG A 392 7.19 14.49 10.53
CA ARG A 392 6.66 13.13 10.39
C ARG A 392 5.56 13.01 9.33
N HIS A 393 4.79 14.07 9.13
CA HIS A 393 3.76 14.09 8.10
C HIS A 393 4.36 14.30 6.71
N LEU A 394 5.34 15.17 6.56
CA LEU A 394 6.09 15.34 5.31
C LEU A 394 6.83 14.06 4.93
N ASP A 395 7.50 13.40 5.89
CA ASP A 395 8.15 12.10 5.66
C ASP A 395 7.14 11.04 5.19
N PHE A 396 5.93 11.07 5.75
CA PHE A 396 4.84 10.23 5.25
C PHE A 396 4.46 10.58 3.81
N LEU A 397 4.31 11.87 3.47
CA LEU A 397 3.87 12.28 2.15
C LEU A 397 4.88 11.85 1.09
N ARG A 398 6.18 12.01 1.37
CA ARG A 398 7.26 11.52 0.49
C ARG A 398 7.17 10.03 0.24
N GLU A 399 6.97 9.24 1.30
CA GLU A 399 6.83 7.79 1.16
C GLU A 399 5.54 7.42 0.40
N ASP A 400 4.41 8.09 0.69
CA ASP A 400 3.15 7.84 -0.01
C ASP A 400 3.21 8.25 -1.48
N ASP A 401 3.84 9.38 -1.80
CA ASP A 401 4.07 9.86 -3.18
C ASP A 401 4.91 8.84 -3.96
N ALA A 402 6.04 8.39 -3.41
CA ALA A 402 6.89 7.38 -4.03
C ALA A 402 6.15 6.06 -4.27
N LEU A 403 5.43 5.56 -3.26
CA LEU A 403 4.65 4.33 -3.36
C LEU A 403 3.45 4.47 -4.31
N LEU A 404 2.86 5.67 -4.43
CA LEU A 404 1.78 5.95 -5.37
C LEU A 404 2.27 5.93 -6.81
N VAL A 405 3.40 6.58 -7.10
CA VAL A 405 4.03 6.52 -8.43
C VAL A 405 4.36 5.07 -8.81
N GLN A 406 4.98 4.32 -7.90
CA GLN A 406 5.28 2.88 -8.11
C GLN A 406 4.02 2.04 -8.32
N ALA A 407 2.90 2.41 -7.70
CA ALA A 407 1.64 1.68 -7.80
C ALA A 407 0.79 2.07 -9.02
N GLY A 408 1.30 2.89 -9.95
CA GLY A 408 0.61 3.30 -11.17
C GLY A 408 0.09 4.74 -11.17
N GLY A 409 0.57 5.56 -10.23
CA GLY A 409 0.19 6.94 -10.09
C GLY A 409 -1.28 7.14 -9.74
N VAL A 410 -1.79 8.32 -10.06
CA VAL A 410 -3.15 8.74 -9.68
C VAL A 410 -4.23 7.88 -10.33
N ASP A 411 -3.99 7.32 -11.51
CA ASP A 411 -4.98 6.50 -12.23
C ASP A 411 -5.21 5.15 -11.57
N ALA A 412 -4.28 4.69 -10.74
CA ALA A 412 -4.44 3.46 -9.96
C ALA A 412 -5.35 3.64 -8.73
N LEU A 413 -5.70 4.87 -8.34
CA LEU A 413 -6.53 5.14 -7.16
C LEU A 413 -8.03 4.96 -7.42
N GLU A 414 -8.71 4.33 -6.47
CA GLU A 414 -10.18 4.32 -6.37
C GLU A 414 -10.70 5.72 -6.01
N GLY A 415 -11.92 6.09 -6.46
CA GLY A 415 -12.44 7.45 -6.30
C GLY A 415 -12.46 7.98 -4.87
N GLU A 416 -12.86 7.17 -3.89
CA GLU A 416 -12.80 7.59 -2.47
C GLU A 416 -11.37 7.74 -1.96
N GLU A 417 -10.42 6.94 -2.47
CA GLU A 417 -9.02 7.02 -2.08
C GLU A 417 -8.34 8.25 -2.69
N VAL A 418 -8.78 8.72 -3.87
CA VAL A 418 -8.37 10.02 -4.43
C VAL A 418 -8.70 11.15 -3.44
N VAL A 419 -9.93 11.18 -2.92
CA VAL A 419 -10.35 12.19 -1.94
C VAL A 419 -9.46 12.15 -0.70
N LEU A 420 -9.16 10.95 -0.18
CA LEU A 420 -8.30 10.81 1.00
C LEU A 420 -6.85 11.19 0.74
N ALA A 421 -6.29 10.84 -0.42
CA ALA A 421 -4.96 11.23 -0.83
C ALA A 421 -4.83 12.76 -0.98
N CYS A 422 -5.87 13.42 -1.51
CA CYS A 422 -5.99 14.87 -1.56
C CYS A 422 -6.04 15.49 -0.17
N VAL A 423 -6.88 14.97 0.74
CA VAL A 423 -6.98 15.45 2.12
C VAL A 423 -5.65 15.32 2.86
N ASP A 424 -4.94 14.20 2.70
CA ASP A 424 -3.62 13.99 3.29
C ASP A 424 -2.60 15.04 2.81
N ARG A 425 -2.73 15.54 1.57
CA ARG A 425 -1.89 16.58 0.97
C ARG A 425 -2.41 18.00 1.17
N ALA A 426 -3.45 18.19 1.98
CA ALA A 426 -4.15 19.46 2.14
C ALA A 426 -4.65 20.09 0.81
N ILE A 427 -5.05 19.26 -0.14
CA ILE A 427 -5.77 19.68 -1.35
C ILE A 427 -7.26 19.82 -1.01
N ASP A 428 -7.87 20.93 -1.41
CA ASP A 428 -9.31 21.16 -1.23
C ASP A 428 -10.13 20.10 -1.99
N THR A 429 -11.07 19.48 -1.29
CA THR A 429 -11.94 18.41 -1.81
C THR A 429 -13.41 18.80 -1.86
N LEU A 430 -13.78 19.96 -1.33
CA LEU A 430 -15.18 20.35 -1.18
C LEU A 430 -15.76 20.78 -2.54
N GLY A 431 -16.79 20.06 -2.99
CA GLY A 431 -17.49 20.37 -4.25
C GLY A 431 -16.67 20.12 -5.52
N GLN A 432 -15.52 19.46 -5.40
CA GLN A 432 -14.65 19.12 -6.54
C GLN A 432 -15.09 17.80 -7.18
N SER A 433 -14.99 17.69 -8.51
CA SER A 433 -15.24 16.42 -9.19
C SER A 433 -14.06 15.46 -9.04
N ASP A 434 -14.29 14.14 -9.17
CA ASP A 434 -13.21 13.13 -9.15
C ASP A 434 -12.12 13.44 -10.19
N LYS A 435 -12.52 13.95 -11.36
CA LYS A 435 -11.60 14.38 -12.42
C LYS A 435 -10.68 15.52 -11.95
N ASP A 436 -11.26 16.58 -11.37
CA ASP A 436 -10.49 17.74 -10.92
C ASP A 436 -9.53 17.36 -9.79
N LEU A 437 -9.94 16.48 -8.88
CA LEU A 437 -9.10 15.98 -7.80
C LEU A 437 -7.91 15.16 -8.32
N ARG A 438 -8.15 14.30 -9.32
CA ARG A 438 -7.07 13.55 -9.97
C ARG A 438 -6.09 14.48 -10.68
N GLU A 439 -6.57 15.49 -11.39
CA GLU A 439 -5.71 16.49 -12.04
C GLU A 439 -4.85 17.24 -11.02
N ARG A 440 -5.46 17.72 -9.93
CA ARG A 440 -4.73 18.39 -8.83
C ARG A 440 -3.68 17.51 -8.18
N LEU A 441 -3.97 16.22 -8.01
CA LEU A 441 -3.05 15.24 -7.46
C LEU A 441 -1.91 14.88 -8.43
N ARG A 442 -2.17 14.81 -9.74
CA ARG A 442 -1.10 14.63 -10.74
C ARG A 442 -0.15 15.81 -10.73
N PHE A 443 -0.69 17.02 -10.72
CA PHE A 443 0.12 18.24 -10.59
C PHE A 443 0.94 18.25 -9.31
N TRP A 444 0.36 17.79 -8.18
CA TRP A 444 1.12 17.64 -6.92
C TRP A 444 2.34 16.75 -7.12
N LEU A 445 2.15 15.54 -7.68
CA LEU A 445 3.23 14.57 -7.84
C LEU A 445 4.33 15.09 -8.78
N GLN A 446 3.93 15.68 -9.91
CA GLN A 446 4.88 16.28 -10.86
C GLN A 446 5.70 17.38 -10.19
N TYR A 447 5.05 18.27 -9.44
CA TYR A 447 5.73 19.36 -8.77
C TYR A 447 6.76 18.87 -7.74
N VAL A 448 6.38 17.88 -6.92
CA VAL A 448 7.27 17.32 -5.89
C VAL A 448 8.48 16.60 -6.51
N GLU A 449 8.31 15.99 -7.69
CA GLU A 449 9.41 15.41 -8.46
C GLU A 449 10.39 16.48 -8.95
N GLU A 450 9.89 17.63 -9.39
CA GLU A 450 10.70 18.77 -9.84
C GLU A 450 11.42 19.51 -8.67
N HIS A 451 10.88 19.44 -7.45
CA HIS A 451 11.36 20.19 -6.28
C HIS A 451 11.68 19.28 -5.09
N THR A 452 12.92 18.78 -5.06
CA THR A 452 13.38 17.77 -4.08
C THR A 452 13.87 18.33 -2.75
N ASP A 453 14.16 19.63 -2.64
CA ASP A 453 14.62 20.26 -1.41
C ASP A 453 13.45 20.66 -0.49
N GLU A 454 13.66 20.50 0.83
CA GLU A 454 12.63 20.76 1.85
C GLU A 454 12.14 22.21 1.84
N ALA A 455 13.03 23.15 1.51
CA ALA A 455 12.68 24.56 1.38
C ALA A 455 11.71 24.81 0.22
N SER A 456 11.93 24.21 -0.96
CA SER A 456 11.00 24.32 -2.09
C SER A 456 9.68 23.58 -1.86
N GLN A 457 9.65 22.46 -1.14
CA GLN A 457 8.39 21.78 -0.79
C GLN A 457 7.54 22.60 0.20
N VAL A 458 8.20 23.24 1.17
CA VAL A 458 7.57 24.19 2.11
C VAL A 458 7.11 25.45 1.37
N GLN A 459 7.93 25.97 0.47
CA GLN A 459 7.61 27.11 -0.38
C GLN A 459 6.45 26.79 -1.33
N PHE A 460 6.36 25.58 -1.88
CA PHE A 460 5.25 25.11 -2.71
C PHE A 460 3.94 24.97 -1.97
N LEU A 461 3.96 24.31 -0.81
CA LEU A 461 2.81 24.26 0.09
C LEU A 461 2.37 25.68 0.43
N THR A 462 3.29 26.62 0.51
CA THR A 462 3.00 28.03 0.77
C THR A 462 2.46 28.76 -0.48
N GLU A 463 3.01 28.54 -1.67
CA GLU A 463 2.68 29.23 -2.93
C GLU A 463 1.43 28.68 -3.62
N ARG A 464 1.25 27.35 -3.69
CA ARG A 464 0.09 26.73 -4.35
C ARG A 464 -1.19 26.89 -3.55
N LEU A 465 -1.10 26.92 -2.22
CA LEU A 465 -2.26 27.14 -1.38
C LEU A 465 -2.72 28.61 -1.33
N LEU A 466 -1.98 29.53 -1.98
CA LEU A 466 -2.41 30.89 -2.28
C LEU A 466 -3.20 30.98 -3.60
N ASP A 467 -2.92 30.08 -4.55
CA ASP A 467 -3.58 30.10 -5.85
C ASP A 467 -4.85 29.25 -5.84
N LYS A 468 -6.00 29.89 -5.65
CA LYS A 468 -7.32 29.22 -5.69
C LYS A 468 -7.66 28.63 -7.07
N HIS A 469 -6.82 28.83 -8.09
CA HIS A 469 -7.14 28.56 -9.49
C HIS A 469 -6.05 27.83 -10.31
N ALA A 470 -5.00 27.26 -9.71
CA ALA A 470 -4.01 26.45 -10.44
C ALA A 470 -4.27 24.94 -10.34
#